data_AF-A0A1S1L2X6-F1
#
_entry.id   AF-A0A1S1L2X6-F1
#
_cell.length_a   1.000
_cell.length_b   1.000
_cell.length_c   1.000
_cell.angle_alpha   90.00
_cell.angle_beta   90.00
_cell.angle_gamma   90.00
#
_symmetry.space_group_name_H-M   'P 1'
#
loop_
_entity.id
_entity.type
_entity.pdbx_description
1 polymer ?
#
loop_
_entity_poly.entity_id
_entity_poly.type
_entity_poly.pdbx_seq_one_letter_code
_entity_poly.pdbx_strand_id
1 'polypeptide(L)'
;MTYIDSDGVEKLAGVWGRAAEGLRAQGDKVRSCELRAETFGAHYAEQMADIAPAIERLAGLMTTGGAHCDDYRDKLRMTSSAITGSDARTASRLSGDE
;
A
#
# COMPACT_ATOMS: atom_id res chain seq x y z
N MET A 1 17.32 18.52 -12.50
CA MET A 1 17.06 18.17 -11.09
C MET A 1 15.68 18.70 -10.76
N THR A 2 14.66 17.84 -10.72
CA THR A 2 13.30 18.28 -10.38
C THR A 2 13.18 18.30 -8.87
N TYR A 3 13.10 19.49 -8.27
CA TYR A 3 12.84 19.63 -6.84
C TYR A 3 11.39 19.20 -6.57
N ILE A 4 11.20 18.34 -5.57
CA ILE A 4 9.87 17.96 -5.07
C ILE A 4 9.70 18.67 -3.73
N ASP A 5 8.72 19.56 -3.65
CA ASP A 5 8.30 20.22 -2.43
C ASP A 5 7.42 19.29 -1.55
N SER A 6 7.04 19.76 -0.37
CA SER A 6 6.19 18.99 0.56
C SER A 6 4.88 18.51 -0.08
N ASP A 7 4.28 19.34 -0.93
CA ASP A 7 3.03 19.02 -1.62
C ASP A 7 3.22 17.91 -2.65
N GLY A 8 4.34 17.94 -3.38
CA GLY A 8 4.73 16.86 -4.29
C GLY A 8 4.99 15.55 -3.55
N VAL A 9 5.63 15.60 -2.38
CA VAL A 9 5.82 14.41 -1.52
C VAL A 9 4.48 13.87 -1.02
N GLU A 10 3.56 14.73 -0.57
CA GLU A 10 2.24 14.30 -0.09
C GLU A 10 1.38 13.70 -1.21
N LYS A 11 1.46 14.26 -2.42
CA LYS A 11 0.81 13.66 -3.61
C LYS A 11 1.33 12.25 -3.88
N LEU A 12 2.65 12.04 -3.78
CA LEU A 12 3.25 10.71 -3.95
C LEU A 12 2.82 9.76 -2.83
N ALA A 13 2.74 10.23 -1.58
CA ALA A 13 2.21 9.44 -0.48
C ALA A 13 0.76 8.98 -0.77
N GLY A 14 -0.07 9.87 -1.32
CA GLY A 14 -1.43 9.54 -1.76
C GLY A 14 -1.48 8.46 -2.85
N VAL A 15 -0.52 8.44 -3.78
CA VAL A 15 -0.42 7.39 -4.82
C VAL A 15 -0.18 6.02 -4.16
N TRP A 16 0.80 5.93 -3.27
CA TRP A 16 1.11 4.69 -2.57
C TRP A 16 -0.02 4.24 -1.63
N GLY A 17 -0.72 5.19 -1.00
CA GLY A 17 -1.91 4.89 -0.20
C GLY A 17 -3.03 4.25 -1.02
N ARG A 18 -3.32 4.77 -2.23
CA ARG A 18 -4.30 4.16 -3.14
C ARG A 18 -3.85 2.80 -3.65
N ALA A 19 -2.55 2.62 -3.91
CA ALA A 19 -2.01 1.32 -4.29
C ALA A 19 -2.16 0.29 -3.17
N ALA A 20 -1.91 0.70 -1.91
CA ALA A 20 -2.10 -0.15 -0.73
C ALA A 20 -3.56 -0.60 -0.59
N GLU A 21 -4.50 0.33 -0.72
CA GLU A 21 -5.93 0.05 -0.69
C GLU A 21 -6.37 -0.89 -1.82
N GLY A 22 -5.91 -0.61 -3.05
CA GLY A 22 -6.19 -1.46 -4.21
C GLY A 22 -5.70 -2.89 -4.03
N LEU A 23 -4.47 -3.08 -3.53
CA LEU A 23 -3.92 -4.41 -3.27
C LEU A 23 -4.68 -5.16 -2.19
N ARG A 24 -5.06 -4.49 -1.09
CA ARG A 24 -5.90 -5.10 -0.04
C ARG A 24 -7.25 -5.54 -0.60
N ALA A 25 -7.94 -4.66 -1.34
CA ALA A 25 -9.23 -4.97 -1.95
C ALA A 25 -9.16 -6.14 -2.95
N GLN A 26 -8.09 -6.23 -3.76
CA GLN A 26 -7.91 -7.38 -4.66
C GLN A 26 -7.61 -8.66 -3.88
N GLY A 27 -6.79 -8.60 -2.82
CA GLY A 27 -6.53 -9.75 -1.96
C GLY A 27 -7.80 -10.30 -1.31
N ASP A 28 -8.67 -9.42 -0.79
CA ASP A 28 -9.95 -9.81 -0.20
C ASP A 28 -10.89 -10.41 -1.25
N LYS A 29 -10.92 -9.83 -2.46
CA LYS A 29 -11.68 -10.39 -3.58
C LYS A 29 -11.19 -11.79 -3.95
N VAL A 30 -9.88 -12.01 -3.99
CA VAL A 30 -9.29 -13.33 -4.26
C VAL A 30 -9.68 -14.34 -3.18
N ARG A 31 -9.65 -13.97 -1.89
CA ARG A 31 -10.11 -14.85 -0.79
C ARG A 31 -11.61 -15.11 -0.81
N SER A 32 -12.40 -14.16 -1.30
CA SER A 32 -13.86 -14.31 -1.39
C SER A 32 -14.29 -15.33 -2.45
N CYS A 33 -13.39 -15.73 -3.35
CA CYS A 33 -13.62 -16.85 -4.25
C CYS A 33 -13.68 -18.15 -3.42
N GLU A 34 -14.89 -18.63 -3.13
CA GLU A 34 -15.09 -19.93 -2.49
C GLU A 34 -14.59 -21.05 -3.42
N LEU A 35 -13.37 -21.51 -3.16
CA LEU A 35 -12.74 -22.64 -3.83
C LEU A 35 -12.77 -23.87 -2.93
N ARG A 36 -13.92 -24.10 -2.30
CA ARG A 36 -14.10 -25.28 -1.47
C ARG A 36 -14.20 -26.49 -2.38
N ALA A 37 -13.32 -27.48 -2.19
CA ALA A 37 -13.34 -28.70 -2.99
C ALA A 37 -14.72 -29.37 -2.97
N GLU A 38 -15.51 -29.22 -1.89
CA GLU A 38 -16.87 -29.77 -1.80
C GLU A 38 -17.90 -29.07 -2.71
N THR A 39 -17.65 -27.83 -3.15
CA THR A 39 -18.51 -27.13 -4.12
C THR A 39 -18.30 -27.62 -5.54
N PHE A 40 -17.17 -28.30 -5.78
CA PHE A 40 -16.82 -28.88 -7.05
C PHE A 40 -17.08 -30.39 -6.95
N GLY A 41 -17.82 -30.96 -7.90
CA GLY A 41 -18.09 -32.40 -7.89
C GLY A 41 -16.79 -33.21 -7.84
N ALA A 42 -16.87 -34.49 -7.43
CA ALA A 42 -15.71 -35.37 -7.18
C ALA A 42 -14.64 -35.37 -8.29
N HIS A 43 -15.02 -35.09 -9.54
CA HIS A 43 -14.11 -34.96 -10.68
C HIS A 43 -13.10 -33.81 -10.58
N TYR A 44 -13.43 -32.73 -9.88
CA TYR A 44 -12.62 -31.51 -9.77
C TYR A 44 -12.09 -31.27 -8.34
N ALA A 45 -12.48 -32.09 -7.37
CA ALA A 45 -12.10 -31.94 -5.96
C ALA A 45 -10.57 -32.01 -5.77
N GLU A 46 -9.89 -32.93 -6.45
CA GLU A 46 -8.43 -33.07 -6.40
C GLU A 46 -7.73 -31.86 -7.02
N GLN A 47 -8.20 -31.38 -8.18
CA GLN A 47 -7.68 -30.16 -8.80
C GLN A 47 -7.87 -28.93 -7.91
N MET A 48 -9.00 -28.83 -7.21
CA MET A 48 -9.26 -27.73 -6.30
C MET A 48 -8.43 -27.80 -5.01
N ALA A 49 -8.10 -29.00 -4.53
CA ALA A 49 -7.17 -29.17 -3.42
C ALA A 49 -5.77 -28.62 -3.77
N ASP A 50 -5.35 -28.71 -5.04
CA ASP A 50 -4.08 -28.15 -5.52
C ASP A 50 -4.14 -26.64 -5.79
N ILE A 51 -5.27 -26.15 -6.31
CA ILE A 51 -5.45 -24.75 -6.72
C ILE A 51 -5.71 -23.83 -5.52
N ALA A 52 -6.47 -24.28 -4.52
CA ALA A 52 -6.86 -23.45 -3.38
C ALA A 52 -5.66 -22.87 -2.60
N PRO A 53 -4.59 -23.64 -2.29
CA PRO A 53 -3.38 -23.10 -1.65
C PRO A 53 -2.66 -22.05 -2.50
N ALA A 54 -2.64 -22.21 -3.83
CA ALA A 54 -2.02 -21.23 -4.73
C ALA A 54 -2.78 -19.90 -4.73
N ILE A 55 -4.12 -19.96 -4.66
CA ILE A 55 -4.98 -18.79 -4.60
C ILE A 55 -4.86 -18.07 -3.25
N GLU A 56 -4.83 -18.81 -2.14
CA GLU A 56 -4.58 -18.21 -0.82
C GLU A 56 -3.19 -17.55 -0.76
N ARG A 57 -2.17 -18.19 -1.36
CA ARG A 57 -0.83 -17.60 -1.46
C ARG A 57 -0.83 -16.29 -2.24
N LEU A 58 -1.57 -16.22 -3.36
CA LEU A 58 -1.71 -14.99 -4.14
C LEU A 58 -2.38 -13.88 -3.33
N ALA A 59 -3.46 -14.19 -2.60
CA ALA A 59 -4.11 -13.22 -1.73
C ALA A 59 -3.18 -12.71 -0.62
N GLY A 60 -2.40 -13.62 -0.02
CA GLY A 60 -1.35 -13.27 0.95
C GLY A 60 -0.31 -12.30 0.38
N LEU A 61 0.19 -12.56 -0.84
CA LEU A 61 1.13 -11.67 -1.52
C LEU A 61 0.53 -10.28 -1.78
N MET A 62 -0.74 -10.19 -2.15
CA MET A 62 -1.43 -8.91 -2.32
C MET A 62 -1.55 -8.15 -0.99
N THR A 63 -1.90 -8.84 0.10
CA THR A 63 -1.95 -8.24 1.44
C THR A 63 -0.56 -7.69 1.85
N THR A 64 0.50 -8.48 1.70
CA THR A 64 1.88 -8.06 2.02
C THR A 64 2.33 -6.90 1.13
N GLY A 65 2.06 -6.95 -0.17
CA GLY A 65 2.34 -5.85 -1.10
C GLY A 65 1.64 -4.56 -0.70
N GLY A 66 0.39 -4.65 -0.24
CA GLY A 66 -0.36 -3.51 0.29
C GLY A 66 0.31 -2.90 1.52
N ALA A 67 0.77 -3.73 2.46
CA ALA A 67 1.50 -3.27 3.64
C ALA A 67 2.82 -2.55 3.28
N HIS A 68 3.55 -3.02 2.27
CA HIS A 68 4.74 -2.31 1.76
C HIS A 68 4.39 -0.95 1.14
N CYS A 69 3.26 -0.85 0.44
CA CYS A 69 2.78 0.42 -0.11
C CYS A 69 2.41 1.41 1.02
N ASP A 70 1.78 0.94 2.11
CA ASP A 70 1.51 1.77 3.29
C ASP A 70 2.82 2.26 3.94
N ASP A 71 3.84 1.39 4.07
CA ASP A 71 5.15 1.78 4.60
C ASP A 71 5.82 2.87 3.73
N TYR A 72 5.75 2.77 2.40
CA TYR A 72 6.21 3.84 1.51
C TYR A 72 5.44 5.15 1.71
N ARG A 73 4.11 5.08 1.82
CA ARG A 73 3.28 6.27 2.11
C ARG A 73 3.72 6.93 3.42
N ASP A 74 3.92 6.15 4.46
CA ASP A 74 4.22 6.69 5.79
C ASP A 74 5.61 7.33 5.83
N LYS A 75 6.60 6.71 5.18
CA LYS A 75 7.93 7.31 4.98
C LYS A 75 7.87 8.62 4.21
N LEU A 76 7.05 8.70 3.16
CA LEU A 76 6.86 9.95 2.40
C LEU A 76 6.23 11.05 3.27
N ARG A 77 5.23 10.72 4.08
CA ARG A 77 4.64 11.69 5.03
C ARG A 77 5.63 12.19 6.07
N MET A 78 6.51 11.32 6.56
CA MET A 78 7.61 11.71 7.45
C MET A 78 8.56 12.70 6.74
N THR A 79 8.89 12.44 5.46
CA THR A 79 9.71 13.35 4.66
C THR A 79 9.03 14.71 4.45
N SER A 80 7.75 14.73 4.09
CA SER A 80 6.96 15.97 3.94
C SER A 80 6.94 16.80 5.23
N SER A 81 6.77 16.14 6.38
CA SER A 81 6.83 16.78 7.70
C SER A 81 8.22 17.35 8.01
N ALA A 82 9.30 16.68 7.59
CA ALA A 82 10.67 17.16 7.78
C ALA A 82 10.98 18.39 6.91
N ILE A 83 10.46 18.43 5.67
CA ILE A 83 10.59 19.58 4.76
C ILE A 83 9.90 20.80 5.38
N THR A 84 8.61 20.67 5.70
CA THR A 84 7.82 21.77 6.28
C THR A 84 8.36 22.24 7.64
N GLY A 85 8.81 21.31 8.49
CA GLY A 85 9.47 21.66 9.77
C GLY A 85 10.85 22.31 9.61
N SER A 86 11.55 22.07 8.50
CA SER A 86 12.77 22.80 8.14
C SER A 86 12.44 24.22 7.65
N ASP A 87 11.41 24.34 6.82
CA ASP A 87 10.97 25.62 6.27
C ASP A 87 10.47 26.56 7.38
N ALA A 88 9.65 26.05 8.31
CA ALA A 88 9.15 26.82 9.45
C ALA A 88 10.29 27.33 10.34
N ARG A 89 11.30 26.49 10.63
CA ARG A 89 12.49 26.91 11.40
C ARG A 89 13.30 27.97 10.67
N THR A 90 13.40 27.89 9.35
CA THR A 90 14.12 28.86 8.52
C THR A 90 13.38 30.20 8.50
N ALA A 91 12.05 30.18 8.31
CA ALA A 91 11.21 31.36 8.35
C ALA A 91 11.24 32.07 9.72
N SER A 92 11.17 31.32 10.83
CA SER A 92 11.26 31.90 12.18
C SER A 92 12.62 32.54 12.47
N ARG A 93 13.72 32.01 11.90
CA ARG A 93 15.05 32.63 12.05
C ARG A 93 15.17 33.93 11.26
N LEU A 94 14.58 33.99 10.06
CA LEU A 94 14.60 35.20 9.23
C LEU A 94 13.67 36.30 9.76
N SER A 95 12.60 35.94 10.48
CA SER A 95 11.63 36.89 11.03
C SER A 95 11.98 37.41 12.43
N GLY A 96 13.06 36.91 13.04
CA GLY A 96 13.51 37.27 14.39
C GLY A 96 14.75 38.18 14.44
N ASP A 97 15.25 38.60 13.27
CA ASP A 97 16.39 39.51 13.12
C ASP A 97 15.94 40.98 12.79
N GLU A 98 14.74 41.38 13.23
CA GLU A 98 14.26 42.78 13.28
C GLU A 98 14.16 43.28 14.74
#